data_AF-A0A970KZA5-F1
#
_entry.id   AF-A0A970KZA5-F1
#
_cell.length_a   1.000
_cell.length_b   1.000
_cell.length_c   1.000
_cell.angle_alpha   90.00
_cell.angle_beta   90.00
_cell.angle_gamma   90.00
#
_symmetry.space_group_name_H-M   'P 1'
#
loop_
_entity.id
_entity.type
_entity.pdbx_description
1 polymer ?
#
loop_
_entity_poly.entity_id
_entity_poly.type
_entity_poly.pdbx_seq_one_letter_code
_entity_poly.pdbx_strand_id
1 'polypeptide(L)'
;MKNVFEELDDRICRRLRCLIRREWKRPYIWACNLMKRGLTEQRAWKSATNGRGPQWDAGASHMNEAFKKSFFCALGLVSLLDQHRRFRKCYMNRRGTKTVCPVVWEDGGSDLASYPIKSIADERGGSI
;
A
#
# COMPACT_ATOMS: atom_id res chain seq x y z
N MET A 1 -11.18 -19.36 -3.52
CA MET A 1 -10.39 -18.61 -4.52
C MET A 1 -9.80 -17.40 -3.84
N LYS A 2 -8.46 -17.28 -3.78
CA LYS A 2 -7.83 -16.03 -3.34
C LYS A 2 -8.12 -14.98 -4.42
N ASN A 3 -8.58 -13.80 -4.01
CA ASN A 3 -8.88 -12.75 -4.97
C ASN A 3 -7.56 -12.32 -5.61
N VAL A 4 -7.46 -12.27 -6.94
CA VAL A 4 -6.23 -11.86 -7.67
C VAL A 4 -5.67 -10.54 -7.12
N PHE A 5 -6.56 -9.63 -6.68
CA PHE A 5 -6.22 -8.37 -6.04
C PHE A 5 -5.51 -8.49 -4.67
N GLU A 6 -5.83 -9.52 -3.88
CA GLU A 6 -5.13 -9.77 -2.60
C GLU A 6 -3.69 -10.20 -2.85
N GLU A 7 -3.47 -11.06 -3.83
CA GLU A 7 -2.12 -11.50 -4.21
C GLU A 7 -1.28 -10.33 -4.76
N LEU A 8 -1.90 -9.46 -5.57
CA LEU A 8 -1.25 -8.25 -6.05
C LEU A 8 -0.89 -7.30 -4.90
N ASP A 9 -1.83 -7.04 -3.98
CA ASP A 9 -1.58 -6.22 -2.79
C ASP A 9 -0.40 -6.79 -1.97
N ASP A 10 -0.36 -8.12 -1.79
CA ASP A 10 0.71 -8.78 -1.03
C ASP A 10 2.08 -8.66 -1.72
N ARG A 11 2.11 -8.79 -3.06
CA ARG A 11 3.33 -8.56 -3.86
C ARG A 11 3.82 -7.13 -3.74
N ILE A 12 2.93 -6.15 -3.78
CA ILE A 12 3.26 -4.73 -3.61
C ILE A 12 3.80 -4.50 -2.20
N CYS A 13 3.10 -4.96 -1.16
CA CYS A 13 3.54 -4.83 0.23
C CYS A 13 4.91 -5.48 0.45
N ARG A 14 5.16 -6.66 -0.12
CA ARG A 14 6.47 -7.32 -0.05
C ARG A 14 7.55 -6.48 -0.72
N ARG A 15 7.27 -5.86 -1.87
CA ARG A 15 8.23 -4.96 -2.54
C ARG A 15 8.54 -3.73 -1.69
N LEU A 16 7.54 -3.13 -1.04
CA LEU A 16 7.74 -2.00 -0.13
C LEU A 16 8.60 -2.38 1.08
N ARG A 17 8.35 -3.56 1.67
CA ARG A 17 9.21 -4.09 2.75
C ARG A 17 10.65 -4.30 2.30
N CYS A 18 10.88 -4.80 1.08
CA CYS A 18 12.23 -4.90 0.51
C CYS A 18 12.93 -3.53 0.43
N LEU A 19 12.20 -2.48 0.04
CA LEU A 19 12.77 -1.13 -0.06
C LEU A 19 13.17 -0.58 1.32
N ILE A 20 12.31 -0.76 2.33
CA ILE A 20 12.63 -0.37 3.71
C ILE A 20 13.90 -1.09 4.20
N ARG A 21 14.02 -2.38 3.92
CA ARG A 21 15.22 -3.17 4.28
C ARG A 21 16.49 -2.71 3.58
N ARG A 22 16.38 -2.24 2.34
CA ARG A 22 17.50 -1.70 1.57
C ARG A 22 17.95 -0.32 2.07
N GLU A 23 17.02 0.47 2.56
CA GLU A 23 17.32 1.76 3.18
C GLU A 23 18.18 1.58 4.44
N TRP A 24 17.84 0.58 5.26
CA TRP A 24 18.51 0.29 6.52
C TRP A 24 19.70 -0.66 6.33
N LYS A 25 20.79 -0.13 5.76
CA LYS A 25 22.00 -0.93 5.44
C LYS A 25 22.73 -1.45 6.68
N ARG A 26 22.78 -0.67 7.77
CA ARG A 26 23.53 -1.03 8.98
C ARG A 26 22.66 -1.91 9.90
N PRO A 27 23.17 -3.05 10.41
CA PRO A 27 22.39 -3.96 11.26
C PRO A 27 21.93 -3.31 12.56
N TYR A 28 22.73 -2.40 13.12
CA TYR A 28 22.35 -1.61 14.29
C TYR A 28 21.09 -0.75 14.01
N ILE A 29 21.09 0.00 12.91
CA ILE A 29 19.95 0.84 12.51
C ILE A 29 18.72 -0.03 12.23
N TRP A 30 18.92 -1.19 11.60
CA TRP A 30 17.86 -2.18 11.38
C TRP A 30 17.22 -2.64 12.69
N ALA A 31 18.03 -3.10 13.65
CA ALA A 31 17.54 -3.58 14.94
C ALA A 31 16.82 -2.48 15.72
N CYS A 32 17.42 -1.29 15.82
CA CYS A 32 16.81 -0.15 16.52
C CYS A 32 15.45 0.25 15.90
N ASN A 33 15.34 0.28 14.57
CA ASN A 33 14.07 0.64 13.94
C ASN A 33 13.01 -0.46 14.10
N LEU A 34 13.39 -1.74 14.13
CA LEU A 34 12.46 -2.82 14.46
C LEU A 34 11.97 -2.72 15.91
N MET A 35 12.86 -2.40 16.84
CA MET A 35 12.49 -2.17 18.25
C MET A 35 11.53 -0.99 18.41
N LYS A 36 11.77 0.12 17.69
CA LYS A 36 10.84 1.26 17.62
C LYS A 36 9.45 0.88 17.10
N ARG A 37 9.34 -0.21 16.34
CA ARG A 37 8.08 -0.76 15.83
C ARG A 37 7.43 -1.79 16.75
N GLY A 38 7.99 -2.00 17.94
CA GLY A 38 7.42 -2.87 18.97
C GLY A 38 7.94 -4.31 18.96
N LEU A 39 9.00 -4.63 18.20
CA LEU A 39 9.65 -5.94 18.31
C LEU A 39 10.53 -6.00 19.57
N THR A 40 10.58 -7.16 20.20
CA THR A 40 11.52 -7.41 21.29
C THR A 40 12.96 -7.32 20.79
N GLU A 41 13.86 -6.83 21.65
CA GLU A 41 15.27 -6.61 21.33
C GLU A 41 15.94 -7.87 20.77
N GLN A 42 15.76 -9.01 21.44
CA GLN A 42 16.32 -10.29 21.00
C GLN A 42 15.86 -10.67 19.59
N ARG A 43 14.58 -10.45 19.27
CA ARG A 43 14.01 -10.80 17.97
C ARG A 43 14.46 -9.82 16.87
N ALA A 44 14.57 -8.53 17.21
CA ALA A 44 15.09 -7.51 16.30
C ALA A 44 16.55 -7.76 15.94
N TRP A 45 17.41 -8.05 16.92
CA TRP A 45 18.82 -8.37 16.68
C TRP A 45 19.01 -9.68 15.91
N LYS A 46 18.26 -10.73 16.25
CA LYS A 46 18.27 -11.99 15.52
C LYS A 46 17.86 -11.82 14.05
N SER A 47 16.94 -10.90 13.77
CA SER A 47 16.60 -10.51 12.39
C SER A 47 17.75 -9.73 11.73
N ALA A 48 18.36 -8.78 12.43
CA ALA A 48 19.43 -7.94 11.90
C ALA A 48 20.69 -8.70 11.46
N THR A 49 21.01 -9.78 12.17
CA THR A 49 22.27 -10.53 12.01
C THR A 49 22.09 -11.89 11.34
N ASN A 50 20.91 -12.18 10.78
CA ASN A 50 20.59 -13.49 10.19
C ASN A 50 21.36 -13.84 8.89
N GLY A 51 22.13 -12.90 8.32
CA GLY A 51 22.88 -13.08 7.08
C GLY A 51 22.02 -13.21 5.81
N ARG A 52 20.71 -12.94 5.90
CA ARG A 52 19.78 -13.11 4.78
C ARG A 52 19.56 -11.80 4.02
N GLY A 53 19.22 -11.94 2.74
CA GLY A 53 19.01 -10.81 1.84
C GLY A 53 17.64 -10.14 2.01
N PRO A 54 17.45 -8.91 1.50
CA PRO A 54 16.22 -8.13 1.69
C PRO A 54 14.94 -8.79 1.18
N GLN A 55 15.02 -9.55 0.09
CA GLN A 55 13.88 -10.26 -0.49
C GLN A 55 13.41 -11.43 0.39
N TRP A 56 14.33 -12.03 1.14
CA TRP A 56 14.00 -13.05 2.11
C TRP A 56 13.32 -12.40 3.33
N ASP A 57 13.92 -11.34 3.88
CA ASP A 57 13.37 -10.62 5.05
C ASP A 57 11.96 -10.08 4.77
N ALA A 58 11.67 -9.59 3.57
CA ALA A 58 10.37 -9.00 3.23
C ALA A 58 9.16 -9.95 3.38
N GLY A 59 9.38 -11.26 3.39
CA GLY A 59 8.34 -12.26 3.66
C GLY A 59 8.40 -12.86 5.07
N ALA A 60 9.40 -12.49 5.88
CA ALA A 60 9.65 -13.09 7.17
C ALA A 60 8.63 -12.64 8.23
N SER A 61 8.40 -13.49 9.23
CA SER A 61 7.44 -13.23 10.31
C SER A 61 7.70 -11.92 11.04
N HIS A 62 8.97 -11.60 11.34
CA HIS A 62 9.36 -10.36 12.02
C HIS A 62 9.03 -9.10 11.19
N MET A 63 9.13 -9.19 9.86
CA MET A 63 8.78 -8.08 8.97
C MET A 63 7.28 -7.91 8.80
N ASN A 64 6.51 -9.00 8.79
CA ASN A 64 5.05 -8.93 8.76
C ASN A 64 4.49 -8.36 10.06
N GLU A 65 5.16 -8.63 11.18
CA GLU A 65 4.81 -8.09 12.50
C GLU A 65 5.13 -6.58 12.60
N ALA A 66 6.32 -6.16 12.16
CA ALA A 66 6.72 -4.75 12.15
C ALA A 66 5.99 -3.91 11.10
N PHE A 67 5.69 -4.51 9.94
CA PHE A 67 5.10 -3.85 8.77
C PHE A 67 3.89 -4.64 8.26
N LYS A 68 2.82 -4.54 9.04
CA LYS A 68 1.49 -5.07 8.69
C LYS A 68 0.95 -4.36 7.44
N LYS A 69 0.04 -5.03 6.70
CA LYS A 69 -0.64 -4.42 5.55
C LYS A 69 -1.35 -3.11 5.94
N SER A 70 -1.95 -3.07 7.12
CA SER A 70 -2.59 -1.87 7.68
C SER A 70 -1.65 -0.68 7.84
N PHE A 71 -0.37 -0.91 8.12
CA PHE A 71 0.62 0.16 8.19
C PHE A 71 0.80 0.84 6.82
N PHE A 72 0.89 0.05 5.75
CA PHE A 72 0.96 0.60 4.40
C PHE A 72 -0.35 1.28 4.00
N CYS A 73 -1.51 0.74 4.39
CA CYS A 73 -2.79 1.40 4.17
C CYS A 73 -2.85 2.78 4.85
N ALA A 74 -2.36 2.90 6.09
CA ALA A 74 -2.29 4.17 6.81
C ALA A 74 -1.34 5.18 6.16
N LEU A 75 -0.31 4.71 5.46
CA LEU A 75 0.59 5.56 4.65
C LEU A 75 0.00 5.98 3.30
N GLY A 76 -1.23 5.55 2.98
CA GLY A 76 -1.89 5.88 1.71
C GLY A 76 -1.81 4.78 0.64
N LEU A 77 -1.33 3.58 0.97
CA LEU A 77 -1.46 2.44 0.05
C LEU A 77 -2.93 2.03 -0.03
N VAL A 78 -3.56 2.37 -1.15
CA VAL A 78 -4.95 2.00 -1.42
C VAL A 78 -5.05 0.49 -1.65
N SER A 79 -5.89 -0.22 -0.89
CA SER A 79 -6.11 -1.65 -1.14
C SER A 79 -6.85 -1.84 -2.46
N LEU A 80 -6.25 -2.60 -3.38
CA LEU A 80 -6.85 -2.90 -4.69
C LEU A 80 -8.17 -3.64 -4.54
N LEU A 81 -8.29 -4.50 -3.53
CA LEU A 81 -9.52 -5.23 -3.25
C LEU A 81 -10.66 -4.29 -2.86
N ASP A 82 -10.39 -3.30 -2.01
CA ASP A 82 -11.40 -2.33 -1.58
C ASP A 82 -11.83 -1.43 -2.74
N GLN A 83 -10.89 -1.03 -3.61
CA GLN A 83 -11.22 -0.32 -4.85
C GLN A 83 -12.08 -1.20 -5.77
N HIS A 84 -11.68 -2.45 -5.99
CA HIS A 84 -12.43 -3.36 -6.83
C HIS A 84 -13.86 -3.56 -6.31
N ARG A 85 -14.03 -3.75 -4.99
CA ARG A 85 -15.35 -3.86 -4.34
C ARG A 85 -16.16 -2.58 -4.49
N ARG A 86 -15.54 -1.41 -4.32
CA ARG A 86 -16.18 -0.10 -4.49
C ARG A 86 -16.70 0.06 -5.92
N PHE A 87 -15.86 -0.17 -6.92
CA PHE A 87 -16.27 -0.09 -8.32
C PHE A 87 -17.35 -1.12 -8.64
N ARG A 88 -17.18 -2.39 -8.24
CA ARG A 88 -18.18 -3.44 -8.48
C ARG A 88 -19.54 -3.09 -7.89
N LYS A 89 -19.61 -2.53 -6.67
CA LYS A 89 -20.87 -2.04 -6.07
C LYS A 89 -21.49 -0.91 -6.89
N CYS A 90 -20.69 0.06 -7.36
CA CYS A 90 -21.20 1.14 -8.21
C CYS A 90 -21.72 0.65 -9.57
N TYR A 91 -21.14 -0.41 -10.14
CA TYR A 91 -21.60 -1.00 -11.40
C TYR A 91 -22.84 -1.90 -11.23
N MET A 92 -22.99 -2.60 -10.10
CA MET A 92 -24.08 -3.56 -9.87
C MET A 92 -25.33 -2.95 -9.20
N ASN A 93 -25.21 -1.82 -8.48
CA ASN A 93 -26.35 -1.19 -7.79
C ASN A 93 -27.17 -0.22 -8.67
N ARG A 94 -26.94 -0.21 -9.99
CA ARG A 94 -27.74 0.61 -10.92
C ARG A 94 -28.96 -0.18 -11.38
N ARG A 95 -30.01 -0.23 -10.53
CA ARG A 95 -31.38 -0.54 -10.96
C ARG A 95 -31.81 0.58 -11.92
N GLY A 96 -31.65 0.36 -13.22
CA GLY A 96 -32.03 1.31 -14.26
C GLY A 96 -31.01 1.32 -15.40
N THR A 97 -31.41 0.67 -16.49
CA THR A 97 -30.81 0.65 -17.83
C THR A 97 -30.12 1.95 -18.24
N LYS A 98 -28.87 1.84 -18.68
CA LYS A 98 -28.31 2.33 -19.95
C LYS A 98 -26.87 1.84 -20.01
N THR A 99 -26.51 1.16 -21.08
CA THR A 99 -25.15 0.74 -21.41
C THR A 99 -24.21 1.92 -21.18
N VAL A 100 -23.37 1.85 -20.16
CA VAL A 100 -22.30 2.84 -20.00
C VAL A 100 -21.32 2.51 -21.12
N CYS A 101 -21.09 3.47 -22.01
CA CYS A 101 -20.06 3.34 -23.04
C CYS A 101 -18.79 2.82 -22.38
N PRO A 102 -18.13 1.79 -22.92
CA PRO A 102 -16.80 1.44 -22.43
C PRO A 102 -15.97 2.72 -22.51
N VAL A 103 -15.32 3.10 -21.40
CA VAL A 103 -14.23 4.08 -21.48
C VAL A 103 -13.13 3.40 -22.28
N VAL A 104 -13.27 3.49 -23.59
CA VAL A 104 -12.23 3.27 -24.56
C VAL A 104 -11.27 4.42 -24.31
N TRP A 105 -10.11 4.12 -23.74
CA TRP A 105 -8.97 5.04 -23.76
C TRP A 105 -8.42 5.01 -25.19
N GLU A 106 -9.12 5.68 -26.09
CA GLU A 106 -8.52 6.16 -27.32
C GLU A 106 -8.19 7.62 -27.08
N ASP A 107 -6.93 7.86 -26.77
CA ASP A 107 -6.08 8.76 -27.55
C ASP A 107 -4.89 9.22 -26.71
N GLY A 108 -3.70 9.11 -27.30
CA GLY A 108 -2.46 9.64 -26.79
C GLY A 108 -2.44 11.17 -26.82
N GLY A 109 -3.19 11.79 -25.91
CA GLY A 109 -3.16 13.23 -25.64
C GLY A 109 -2.37 13.51 -24.37
N SER A 110 -1.22 14.18 -24.52
CA SER A 110 -0.29 14.57 -23.47
C SER A 110 -0.80 15.74 -22.60
N ASP A 111 -1.99 15.63 -22.03
CA ASP A 111 -2.56 16.70 -21.20
C ASP A 111 -2.86 16.22 -19.77
N LEU A 112 -2.00 16.63 -18.84
CA LEU A 112 -2.01 16.24 -17.43
C LEU A 112 -3.19 16.86 -16.64
N ALA A 113 -3.96 17.77 -17.24
CA ALA A 113 -5.04 18.50 -16.58
C ALA A 113 -6.35 17.68 -16.40
N SER A 114 -6.48 16.51 -17.03
CA SER A 114 -7.71 15.70 -17.00
C SER A 114 -7.83 14.78 -15.77
N TYR A 115 -6.76 14.65 -14.96
CA TYR A 115 -6.80 13.80 -13.76
C TYR A 115 -7.44 14.56 -12.60
N PRO A 116 -8.53 14.06 -11.99
CA PRO A 116 -9.12 14.72 -10.83
C PRO A 116 -8.28 14.40 -9.58
N ILE A 117 -7.20 15.16 -9.38
CA ILE A 117 -6.51 15.22 -8.09
C ILE A 117 -7.33 16.16 -7.22
N LYS A 118 -8.06 15.59 -6.25
CA LYS A 118 -8.76 16.38 -5.23
C LYS A 118 -7.72 17.13 -4.39
N SER A 119 -7.62 18.44 -4.62
CA SER A 119 -6.94 19.38 -3.73
C SER A 119 -7.60 19.31 -2.34
N ILE A 120 -6.80 18.98 -1.33
CA ILE A 120 -7.14 19.16 0.08
C ILE A 120 -6.66 20.56 0.43
N ALA A 121 -7.56 21.54 0.45
CA ALA A 121 -7.29 22.84 1.05
C ALA A 121 -8.58 23.51 1.55
N ASP A 122 -8.69 23.50 2.88
CA ASP A 122 -9.25 24.51 3.78
C ASP A 122 -10.77 24.78 3.81
N GLU A 123 -11.47 24.01 4.65
CA GLU A 123 -12.67 24.46 5.36
C GLU A 123 -12.27 25.41 6.51
N ARG A 124 -12.27 26.72 6.27
CA ARG A 124 -12.29 27.73 7.36
C ARG A 124 -13.17 28.92 7.01
N GLY A 125 -14.40 28.86 7.52
CA GLY A 125 -15.07 29.93 8.30
C GLY A 125 -15.41 31.27 7.64
N GLY A 126 -16.68 31.69 7.79
CA GLY A 126 -17.01 33.10 8.02
C GLY A 126 -18.22 33.63 7.26
N SER A 127 -19.31 33.87 8.00
CA SER A 127 -20.49 34.67 7.63
C SER A 127 -20.13 36.08 7.16
N ILE A 128 -20.90 36.63 6.21
CA ILE A 128 -21.70 37.87 6.34
C ILE A 128 -22.99 37.66 5.54
#